data_AF-A0A661DV96-F1
#
_entry.id   AF-A0A661DV96-F1
#
_cell.length_a   1.000
_cell.length_b   1.000
_cell.length_c   1.000
_cell.angle_alpha   90.00
_cell.angle_beta   90.00
_cell.angle_gamma   90.00
#
_symmetry.space_group_name_H-M   'P 1'
#
loop_
_entity.id
_entity.type
_entity.pdbx_description
1 polymer ?
#
loop_
_entity_poly.entity_id
_entity_poly.type
_entity_poly.pdbx_seq_one_letter_code
_entity_poly.pdbx_strand_id
1 'polypeptide(L)' 'QKDPEQHNNLYTNTDYAEVVSKLDKRLTKFFDTYSNPEYDLWQGGTVKGSTESTEVYKSLYGDQWEPKSEIRPTFKESSQ' A
#
# COMPACT_ATOMS: atom_id res chain seq x y z
N GLN A 1 -4.28 -17.50 21.01
CA GLN A 1 -4.88 -16.23 20.58
C GLN A 1 -5.85 -15.79 21.67
N LYS A 2 -5.70 -14.59 22.26
CA LYS A 2 -6.47 -14.14 23.45
C LYS A 2 -7.67 -13.24 23.13
N ASP A 3 -7.71 -12.67 21.93
CA ASP A 3 -8.77 -11.78 21.46
C ASP A 3 -9.14 -12.14 20.01
N PRO A 4 -9.89 -13.22 19.80
CA PRO A 4 -10.25 -13.67 18.45
C PRO A 4 -11.20 -12.70 17.74
N GLU A 5 -12.00 -11.96 18.48
CA GLU A 5 -13.00 -11.00 17.96
C GLU A 5 -12.44 -9.58 17.78
N GLN A 6 -11.17 -9.34 18.15
CA GLN A 6 -10.41 -8.10 17.92
C GLN A 6 -10.97 -6.84 18.62
N HIS A 7 -11.53 -7.00 19.83
CA HIS A 7 -12.11 -5.87 20.57
C HIS A 7 -11.06 -4.97 21.23
N ASN A 8 -9.83 -5.46 21.43
CA ASN A 8 -8.79 -4.77 22.19
C ASN A 8 -7.61 -4.39 21.29
N ASN A 9 -7.46 -3.09 21.02
CA ASN A 9 -6.28 -2.58 20.33
C ASN A 9 -5.09 -2.49 21.31
N LEU A 10 -4.02 -3.24 21.03
CA LEU A 10 -2.80 -3.28 21.84
C LEU A 10 -1.65 -2.43 21.29
N TYR A 11 -1.84 -1.70 20.19
CA TYR A 11 -0.76 -1.01 19.49
C TYR A 11 0.02 -0.03 20.37
N THR A 12 -0.66 0.71 21.24
CA THR A 12 -0.03 1.70 22.14
C THR A 12 0.40 1.12 23.49
N ASN A 13 0.17 -0.18 23.73
CA ASN A 13 0.58 -0.82 24.97
C ASN A 13 2.08 -1.12 24.92
N THR A 14 2.84 -0.52 25.85
CA THR A 14 4.29 -0.64 25.94
C THR A 14 4.79 -2.06 26.16
N ASP A 15 3.99 -2.92 26.79
CA ASP A 15 4.32 -4.33 27.02
C ASP A 15 4.47 -5.11 25.70
N TYR A 16 3.89 -4.59 24.61
CA TYR A 16 3.92 -5.18 23.29
C TYR A 16 4.84 -4.44 22.30
N ALA A 17 5.62 -3.46 22.77
CA ALA A 17 6.46 -2.61 21.91
C ALA A 17 7.43 -3.42 21.02
N GLU A 18 8.04 -4.49 21.55
CA GLU A 18 8.92 -5.37 20.76
C GLU A 18 8.15 -6.10 19.65
N VAL A 19 6.95 -6.58 19.95
CA VAL A 19 6.09 -7.27 18.98
C VAL A 19 5.66 -6.30 17.88
N VAL A 20 5.27 -5.07 18.24
CA VAL A 20 4.96 -4.00 17.30
C VAL A 20 6.15 -3.74 16.37
N SER A 21 7.35 -3.53 16.92
CA SER A 21 8.57 -3.30 16.12
C SER A 21 8.89 -4.47 15.18
N LYS A 22 8.69 -5.71 15.64
CA LYS A 22 8.91 -6.91 14.80
C LYS A 22 7.90 -7.01 13.67
N LEU A 23 6.63 -6.69 13.91
CA LEU A 23 5.59 -6.72 12.90
C LEU A 23 5.79 -5.61 11.87
N ASP A 24 6.11 -4.39 12.33
CA ASP A 24 6.47 -3.25 11.50
C ASP A 24 7.58 -3.62 10.50
N LYS A 25 8.73 -4.09 10.99
CA LYS A 25 9.85 -4.53 10.14
C LYS A 25 9.47 -5.58 9.10
N ARG A 26 8.59 -6.53 9.46
CA ARG A 26 8.13 -7.58 8.54
C ARG A 26 7.22 -7.02 7.46
N LEU A 27 6.32 -6.11 7.85
CA LEU A 27 5.37 -5.47 6.94
C LEU A 27 6.11 -4.58 5.94
N THR A 28 7.01 -3.72 6.41
CA THR A 28 7.86 -2.87 5.58
C THR A 28 8.66 -3.71 4.59
N LYS A 29 9.37 -4.74 5.07
CA LYS A 29 10.16 -5.62 4.20
C LYS A 29 9.31 -6.32 3.13
N PHE A 30 8.09 -6.72 3.46
CA PHE A 30 7.21 -7.38 2.50
C PHE A 30 6.88 -6.42 1.34
N PHE A 31 6.44 -5.21 1.62
CA PHE A 31 6.10 -4.23 0.58
C PHE A 31 7.36 -3.74 -0.16
N ASP A 32 8.48 -3.53 0.52
CA ASP A 32 9.75 -3.21 -0.14
C ASP A 32 10.18 -4.29 -1.16
N THR A 33 9.85 -5.56 -0.89
CA THR A 33 10.24 -6.69 -1.75
C THR A 33 9.28 -6.89 -2.92
N TYR A 34 7.98 -6.68 -2.71
CA TYR A 34 6.94 -7.15 -3.63
C TYR A 34 6.09 -6.05 -4.25
N SER A 35 6.17 -4.80 -3.77
CA SER A 35 5.48 -3.68 -4.42
C SER A 35 6.06 -3.42 -5.80
N ASN A 36 5.18 -3.18 -6.78
CA ASN A 36 5.62 -2.57 -8.02
C ASN A 36 5.85 -1.08 -7.73
N PRO A 37 7.06 -0.53 -7.95
CA PRO A 37 7.36 0.87 -7.66
C PRO A 37 6.43 1.88 -8.33
N GLU A 38 5.90 1.55 -9.52
CA GLU A 38 4.93 2.40 -10.22
C GLU A 38 3.64 2.60 -9.43
N TYR A 39 3.25 1.58 -8.64
CA TYR A 39 2.00 1.57 -7.89
C TYR A 39 2.18 1.67 -6.37
N ASP A 40 3.41 1.94 -5.91
CA ASP A 40 3.73 2.06 -4.50
C ASP A 40 3.39 3.45 -3.97
N LEU A 41 2.19 3.59 -3.43
CA LEU A 41 1.69 4.84 -2.86
C LEU A 41 2.48 5.31 -1.63
N TRP A 42 3.33 4.49 -1.00
CA TRP A 42 4.20 4.93 0.09
C TRP A 42 5.49 5.59 -0.39
N GLN A 43 5.90 5.31 -1.62
CA GLN A 43 7.11 5.86 -2.24
C GLN A 43 6.78 6.84 -3.38
N GLY A 44 5.55 7.32 -3.47
CA GLY A 44 5.11 8.31 -4.47
C GLY A 44 4.67 7.73 -5.81
N GLY A 45 4.47 6.42 -5.92
CA GLY A 45 3.79 5.78 -7.05
C GLY A 45 2.33 6.23 -7.20
N THR A 46 1.67 5.77 -8.26
CA THR A 46 0.28 6.11 -8.62
C THR A 46 -0.68 4.95 -8.36
N VAL A 47 -1.99 5.21 -8.36
CA VAL A 47 -2.98 4.13 -8.43
C VAL A 47 -3.01 3.48 -9.82
N LYS A 48 -3.40 2.20 -9.89
CA LYS A 48 -3.60 1.45 -11.15
C LYS A 48 -4.84 1.87 -11.96
N GLY A 49 -5.74 2.61 -11.34
CA GLY A 49 -7.04 2.99 -11.90
C GLY A 49 -7.38 4.42 -11.50
N SER A 50 -8.54 4.61 -10.87
CA SER A 50 -8.96 5.90 -10.34
C SER A 50 -8.84 5.99 -8.82
N THR A 51 -8.79 7.21 -8.31
CA THR A 51 -8.92 7.50 -6.87
C THR A 51 -9.59 8.84 -6.66
N GLU A 52 -10.43 8.94 -5.63
CA GLU A 52 -11.02 10.19 -5.18
C GLU A 52 -10.04 11.00 -4.29
N SER A 53 -8.93 10.38 -3.86
CA SER A 53 -7.98 10.98 -2.92
C SER A 53 -6.84 11.74 -3.61
N THR A 54 -7.04 12.22 -4.83
CA THR A 54 -5.99 12.87 -5.64
C THR A 54 -5.34 14.05 -4.92
N GLU A 55 -6.14 14.91 -4.27
CA GLU A 55 -5.62 16.07 -3.54
C GLU A 55 -4.76 15.69 -2.32
N VAL A 56 -5.08 14.57 -1.65
CA VAL A 56 -4.26 14.05 -0.56
C VAL A 56 -2.88 13.66 -1.09
N TYR A 57 -2.83 12.93 -2.20
CA TYR A 57 -1.55 12.48 -2.75
C TYR A 57 -0.73 13.62 -3.38
N LYS A 58 -1.39 14.61 -3.98
CA LYS A 58 -0.71 15.85 -4.38
C LYS A 58 -0.10 16.60 -3.21
N SER A 59 -0.81 16.66 -2.07
CA SER A 59 -0.26 17.30 -0.86
C SER A 59 0.99 16.58 -0.31
N LEU A 60 1.08 15.26 -0.51
CA LEU A 60 2.19 14.42 -0.05
C LEU A 60 3.37 14.40 -1.03
N TYR A 61 3.09 14.36 -2.33
CA TYR A 61 4.09 14.06 -3.36
C TYR A 61 4.30 15.19 -4.36
N GLY A 62 3.47 16.24 -4.34
CA GLY A 62 3.52 17.41 -5.21
C GLY A 62 2.41 17.45 -6.26
N ASP A 63 2.17 18.63 -6.82
CA ASP A 63 1.04 18.91 -7.73
C ASP A 63 1.06 18.08 -9.02
N GLN A 64 2.24 17.59 -9.41
CA GLN A 64 2.41 16.69 -10.56
C GLN A 64 1.91 15.26 -10.31
N TRP A 65 1.51 14.92 -9.09
CA TRP A 65 0.95 13.61 -8.79
C TRP A 65 -0.46 13.49 -9.39
N GLU A 66 -0.65 12.48 -10.24
CA GLU A 66 -1.94 12.19 -10.88
C GLU A 66 -2.11 10.68 -11.13
N PRO A 67 -3.35 10.15 -11.09
CA PRO A 67 -3.64 8.78 -11.48
C PRO A 67 -3.29 8.52 -12.94
N LYS A 68 -2.34 7.62 -13.20
CA LYS A 68 -2.04 7.17 -14.57
C LYS A 68 -2.81 5.88 -14.86
N SER A 69 -3.73 5.97 -15.82
CA SER A 69 -4.39 4.79 -16.39
C SER A 69 -3.71 4.41 -17.70
N GLU A 70 -2.98 3.30 -17.71
CA GLU A 70 -2.48 2.73 -18.96
C GLU A 70 -3.60 1.99 -19.69
N ILE A 71 -3.94 2.44 -20.90
CA ILE A 71 -4.78 1.64 -21.79
C ILE A 71 -3.92 0.50 -22.32
N ARG A 72 -4.14 -0.70 -21.78
CA ARG A 72 -3.48 -1.91 -22.30
C ARG A 72 -4.01 -2.22 -23.69
N PRO A 73 -3.16 -2.73 -24.61
CA PRO A 73 -3.63 -3.18 -25.92
C PRO A 73 -4.73 -4.23 -25.74
N THR A 74 -5.69 -4.25 -26.67
CA THR A 74 -6.78 -5.23 -26.68
C THR A 74 -6.21 -6.63 -26.49
N PHE A 75 -6.70 -7.33 -25.46
CA PHE A 75 -6.33 -8.72 -25.22
C PHE A 75 -6.54 -9.54 -26.49
N LYS A 76 -5.48 -10.22 -26.94
CA LYS A 76 -5.57 -11.21 -28.02
C LYS A 76 -5.34 -12.57 -27.40
N GLU A 77 -6.40 -13.39 -27.41
CA GLU A 77 -6.28 -14.80 -27.05
C GLU A 77 -5.33 -15.47 -28.04
N SER A 78 -4.28 -16.10 -27.51
CA SER A 78 -3.38 -16.91 -28.34
C SER A 78 -4.02 -18.29 -28.46
N SER A 79 -4.72 -18.55 -29.56
CA SER A 79 -5.17 -19.92 -29.86
C SER A 79 -3.95 -20.81 -30.01
N GLN A 80 -3.82 -21.80 -29.11
CA GLN A 80 -2.90 -22.93 -29.27
C GLN A 80 -3.44 -23.93 -30.28
#